data_AF-A0A6B0VDB3-F1
#
_entry.id   AF-A0A6B0VDB3-F1
#
_cell.length_a   1.000
_cell.length_b   1.000
_cell.length_c   1.000
_cell.angle_alpha   90.00
_cell.angle_beta   90.00
_cell.angle_gamma   90.00
#
_symmetry.space_group_name_H-M   'P 1'
#
loop_
_entity.id
_entity.type
_entity.pdbx_description
1 polymer ?
#
loop_
_entity_poly.entity_id
_entity_poly.type
_entity_poly.pdbx_seq_one_letter_code
_entity_poly.pdbx_strand_id
1 'polypeptide(L)'
;MQNLFLVALCLLANRVRAGDDVYCRDERNQKVEWFVMYKFPANGVNYTQVKRGFNTNGLQFAYFDANTKNLTYWNMSSETLYSQENPLAYTLAKLFARRKSPDIAYVTYNDQPYTGEEEPAKEPHGHHGKEYAHSKGILMADATSGMWLVHSTPQFPMKVHMGEFNMTRTARKNGQYFMCLTVPPTEVDEIAELLLIQSVIVNHKYGQESVIKKYPHLRALIKEKSIDPWTTVKIAAIKGINSTKFSAIAKPPRWKKDIYTHVVTEQAQSDIWVQSWRRQMFGWLYPVCDRKYSVKDVELLRFNFNSTSYLEYSYLNDHSKFAVAVNTSLFCFSSLNRGSTQFHRGGELLCRDNETVAGLFRRTVAKVEACDATDPSGNPRPPTVPGDAITTKKPWKWPTTSKRPPGAWTTRTPGNKPTKSVKPKPTRKPTKKPAVTKTTKKPTTKKTKQTKKPKLQKAQKTKKYKTQ
;
A
#
# COMPACT_ATOMS: atom_id res chain seq x y z
N MET A 1 15.26 -23.08 -56.60
CA MET A 1 14.45 -21.96 -56.05
C MET A 1 13.47 -22.39 -54.93
N GLN A 2 13.08 -23.67 -54.81
CA GLN A 2 12.19 -24.14 -53.72
C GLN A 2 12.79 -24.06 -52.31
N ASN A 3 14.11 -24.26 -52.14
CA ASN A 3 14.73 -24.22 -50.80
C ASN A 3 14.81 -22.81 -50.19
N LEU A 4 14.88 -21.73 -51.00
CA LEU A 4 14.85 -20.37 -50.47
C LEU A 4 13.45 -19.95 -49.98
N PHE A 5 12.40 -20.47 -50.61
CA PHE A 5 11.01 -20.18 -50.21
C PHE A 5 10.64 -20.84 -48.88
N LEU A 6 11.13 -22.05 -48.61
CA LEU A 6 10.92 -22.74 -47.32
C LEU A 6 11.66 -22.05 -46.16
N VAL A 7 12.87 -21.53 -46.38
CA VAL A 7 13.60 -20.77 -45.36
C VAL A 7 12.90 -19.42 -45.08
N ALA A 8 12.39 -18.75 -46.11
CA ALA A 8 11.60 -17.53 -45.94
C ALA A 8 10.26 -17.76 -45.23
N LEU A 9 9.56 -18.87 -45.50
CA LEU A 9 8.35 -19.25 -44.77
C LEU A 9 8.64 -19.60 -43.30
N CYS A 10 9.74 -20.30 -42.99
CA CYS A 10 10.15 -20.59 -41.62
C CYS A 10 10.58 -19.33 -40.84
N LEU A 11 11.18 -18.33 -41.51
CA LEU A 11 11.52 -17.03 -40.91
C LEU A 11 10.30 -16.12 -40.70
N LEU A 12 9.22 -16.30 -41.47
CA LEU A 12 7.94 -15.60 -41.28
C LEU A 12 7.02 -16.30 -40.25
N ALA A 13 7.14 -17.61 -40.08
CA ALA A 13 6.32 -18.39 -39.14
C ALA A 13 6.79 -18.30 -37.68
N ASN A 14 8.02 -17.84 -37.42
CA ASN A 14 8.59 -17.74 -36.06
C ASN A 14 9.03 -16.32 -35.69
N ARG A 15 8.27 -15.29 -36.09
CA ARG A 15 8.31 -14.04 -35.31
C ARG A 15 7.53 -14.24 -34.01
N VAL A 16 8.12 -14.99 -33.07
CA VAL A 16 7.77 -14.85 -31.66
C VAL A 16 7.99 -13.38 -31.35
N ARG A 17 6.89 -12.62 -31.19
CA ARG A 17 6.96 -11.20 -30.88
C ARG A 17 7.76 -11.08 -29.60
N ALA A 18 8.96 -10.49 -29.68
CA ALA A 18 9.77 -10.25 -28.50
C ALA A 18 8.94 -9.39 -27.54
N GLY A 19 8.68 -9.92 -26.34
CA GLY A 19 8.02 -9.18 -25.27
C GLY A 19 8.87 -7.99 -24.85
N ASP A 20 8.22 -7.01 -24.23
CA ASP A 20 8.86 -5.78 -23.77
C ASP A 20 9.44 -5.90 -22.35
N ASP A 21 9.52 -7.15 -21.87
CA ASP A 21 10.11 -7.58 -20.62
C ASP A 21 9.33 -7.12 -19.37
N VAL A 22 8.00 -7.19 -19.44
CA VAL A 22 7.08 -6.92 -18.34
C VAL A 22 7.05 -8.11 -17.37
N TYR A 23 7.91 -8.06 -16.35
CA TYR A 23 8.08 -9.09 -15.32
C TYR A 23 8.31 -8.48 -13.94
N CYS A 24 7.86 -9.17 -12.90
CA CYS A 24 8.37 -8.96 -11.55
C CYS A 24 9.85 -9.34 -11.49
N ARG A 25 10.64 -8.57 -10.73
CA ARG A 25 12.08 -8.75 -10.60
C ARG A 25 12.55 -8.83 -9.16
N ASP A 26 13.57 -9.64 -8.93
CA ASP A 26 14.17 -9.81 -7.61
C ASP A 26 15.23 -8.76 -7.27
N GLU A 27 15.86 -8.92 -6.10
CA GLU A 27 16.93 -8.04 -5.61
C GLU A 27 18.16 -8.02 -6.52
N ARG A 28 18.28 -8.97 -7.46
CA ARG A 28 19.38 -9.10 -8.42
C ARG A 28 18.92 -8.83 -9.86
N ASN A 29 17.77 -8.16 -10.01
CA ASN A 29 17.16 -7.81 -11.31
C ASN A 29 16.82 -9.03 -12.19
N GLN A 30 16.71 -10.23 -11.62
CA GLN A 30 16.30 -11.44 -12.33
C GLN A 30 14.77 -11.55 -12.36
N LYS A 31 14.23 -12.16 -13.43
CA LYS A 31 12.79 -12.40 -13.54
C LYS A 31 12.35 -13.41 -12.47
N VAL A 32 11.27 -13.08 -11.78
CA VAL A 32 10.64 -13.98 -10.80
C VAL A 32 9.14 -14.07 -11.04
N GLU A 33 8.55 -15.22 -10.70
CA GLU A 33 7.11 -15.41 -10.83
C GLU A 33 6.35 -14.49 -9.88
N TRP A 34 6.80 -14.37 -8.63
CA TRP A 34 6.20 -13.45 -7.67
C TRP A 34 7.22 -13.08 -6.58
N PHE A 35 7.00 -11.94 -5.94
CA PHE A 35 7.76 -11.53 -4.76
C PHE A 35 6.90 -10.76 -3.76
N VAL A 36 7.36 -10.79 -2.50
CA VAL A 36 6.86 -9.96 -1.41
C VAL A 36 7.99 -9.08 -0.90
N MET A 37 7.75 -7.78 -0.89
CA MET A 37 8.59 -6.78 -0.24
C MET A 37 7.80 -6.17 0.91
N TYR A 38 8.32 -6.28 2.14
CA TYR A 38 7.68 -5.76 3.34
C TYR A 38 8.54 -4.67 3.98
N LYS A 39 8.13 -3.42 3.77
CA LYS A 39 8.81 -2.22 4.26
C LYS A 39 8.45 -1.93 5.72
N PHE A 40 9.44 -1.58 6.53
CA PHE A 40 9.26 -1.32 7.97
C PHE A 40 9.07 0.17 8.29
N PRO A 41 8.23 0.53 9.27
CA PRO A 41 7.90 1.93 9.55
C PRO A 41 9.09 2.75 10.07
N ALA A 42 9.06 4.05 9.85
CA ALA A 42 9.95 4.99 10.53
C ALA A 42 9.59 5.13 12.02
N ASN A 43 8.29 5.07 12.32
CA ASN A 43 7.76 5.19 13.68
C ASN A 43 7.54 3.79 14.30
N GLY A 44 7.80 3.65 15.60
CA GLY A 44 7.63 2.37 16.31
C GLY A 44 8.93 1.57 16.49
N VAL A 45 10.05 2.04 15.91
CA VAL A 45 11.38 1.51 16.19
C VAL A 45 11.94 2.22 17.44
N ASN A 46 12.21 1.46 18.50
CA ASN A 46 12.74 1.99 19.75
C ASN A 46 14.27 1.80 19.85
N TYR A 47 14.88 2.36 20.92
CA TYR A 47 16.33 2.32 21.11
C TYR A 47 16.93 0.91 21.18
N THR A 48 16.24 -0.06 21.78
CA THR A 48 16.73 -1.45 21.85
C THR A 48 16.71 -2.12 20.49
N GLN A 49 15.72 -1.82 19.66
CA GLN A 49 15.66 -2.28 18.27
C GLN A 49 16.75 -1.60 17.41
N VAL A 50 17.07 -0.33 17.64
CA VAL A 50 18.19 0.33 16.94
C VAL A 50 19.52 -0.37 17.22
N LYS A 51 19.76 -0.79 18.47
CA LYS A 51 20.95 -1.58 18.81
C LYS A 51 21.03 -2.93 18.10
N ARG A 52 19.90 -3.47 17.59
CA ARG A 52 19.84 -4.71 16.81
C ARG A 52 20.00 -4.48 15.29
N GLY A 53 20.23 -3.25 14.85
CA GLY A 53 20.46 -2.90 13.44
C GLY A 53 19.23 -2.35 12.69
N PHE A 54 18.12 -2.10 13.38
CA PHE A 54 16.96 -1.44 12.79
C PHE A 54 17.13 0.07 12.81
N ASN A 55 16.65 0.78 11.79
CA ASN A 55 16.75 2.24 11.72
C ASN A 55 15.39 2.93 11.85
N THR A 56 15.43 4.22 12.16
CA THR A 56 14.24 5.07 12.34
C THR A 56 13.90 5.88 11.08
N ASN A 57 14.59 5.63 9.96
CA ASN A 57 14.36 6.38 8.72
C ASN A 57 13.17 5.82 7.92
N GLY A 58 12.79 4.56 8.16
CA GLY A 58 11.66 3.88 7.53
C GLY A 58 11.92 3.43 6.09
N LEU A 59 13.19 3.21 5.74
CA LEU A 59 13.62 2.81 4.40
C LEU A 59 14.00 1.32 4.31
N GLN A 60 14.18 0.64 5.44
CA GLN A 60 14.45 -0.79 5.49
C GLN A 60 13.22 -1.60 5.09
N PHE A 61 13.46 -2.72 4.43
CA PHE A 61 12.44 -3.70 4.09
C PHE A 61 13.01 -5.12 4.14
N ALA A 62 12.14 -6.08 4.39
CA ALA A 62 12.43 -7.48 4.18
C ALA A 62 11.88 -7.95 2.82
N TYR A 63 12.49 -8.99 2.27
CA TYR A 63 12.17 -9.50 0.94
C TYR A 63 12.14 -11.03 0.92
N PHE A 64 11.21 -11.58 0.16
CA PHE A 64 11.25 -12.97 -0.29
C PHE A 64 10.45 -13.15 -1.57
N ASP A 65 10.68 -14.26 -2.26
CA ASP A 65 10.13 -14.51 -3.60
C ASP A 65 9.82 -15.99 -3.86
N ALA A 66 9.40 -16.25 -5.11
CA ALA A 66 9.14 -17.59 -5.63
C ALA A 66 10.27 -18.61 -5.45
N ASN A 67 11.52 -18.14 -5.34
CA ASN A 67 12.72 -18.98 -5.24
C ASN A 67 13.20 -19.14 -3.79
N THR A 68 12.58 -18.46 -2.84
CA THR A 68 12.98 -18.51 -1.43
C THR A 68 12.55 -19.82 -0.79
N LYS A 69 13.52 -20.70 -0.51
CA LYS A 69 13.28 -22.06 -0.01
C LYS A 69 12.91 -22.15 1.47
N ASN A 70 13.41 -21.22 2.28
CA ASN A 70 13.21 -21.23 3.74
C ASN A 70 12.68 -19.87 4.20
N LEU A 71 11.47 -19.88 4.78
CA LEU A 71 10.84 -18.69 5.39
C LEU A 71 10.66 -18.87 6.90
N THR A 72 11.61 -19.52 7.59
CA THR A 72 11.60 -19.59 9.05
C THR A 72 11.70 -18.19 9.66
N TYR A 73 12.57 -17.36 9.08
CA TYR A 73 12.80 -15.96 9.45
C TYR A 73 12.60 -15.05 8.23
N TRP A 74 12.41 -13.76 8.49
CA TRP A 74 12.44 -12.72 7.47
C TRP A 74 13.87 -12.46 7.00
N ASN A 75 14.05 -12.24 5.70
CA ASN A 75 15.33 -11.84 5.13
C ASN A 75 15.34 -10.32 4.97
N MET A 76 16.20 -9.64 5.73
CA MET A 76 16.40 -8.20 5.58
C MET A 76 17.12 -7.91 4.26
N SER A 77 16.60 -6.98 3.47
CA SER A 77 17.29 -6.51 2.27
C SER A 77 18.52 -5.66 2.63
N SER A 78 19.56 -5.72 1.80
CA SER A 78 20.66 -4.76 1.84
C SER A 78 20.30 -3.41 1.21
N GLU A 79 19.23 -3.38 0.40
CA GLU A 79 18.77 -2.20 -0.32
C GLU A 79 17.79 -1.36 0.51
N THR A 80 17.54 -0.15 0.02
CA THR A 80 16.56 0.76 0.63
C THR A 80 15.38 0.99 -0.30
N LEU A 81 14.23 1.36 0.28
CA LEU A 81 13.00 1.64 -0.45
C LEU A 81 13.17 2.61 -1.63
N TYR A 82 14.06 3.60 -1.52
CA TYR A 82 14.29 4.61 -2.57
C TYR A 82 15.48 4.31 -3.47
N SER A 83 16.17 3.18 -3.26
CA SER A 83 17.25 2.72 -4.14
C SER A 83 16.72 2.52 -5.56
N GLN A 84 17.54 2.86 -6.55
CA GLN A 84 17.26 2.51 -7.96
C GLN A 84 17.57 1.02 -8.24
N GLU A 85 18.19 0.34 -7.27
CA GLU A 85 18.69 -1.03 -7.39
C GLU A 85 17.89 -2.00 -6.51
N ASN A 86 16.60 -1.73 -6.30
CA ASN A 86 15.71 -2.60 -5.53
C ASN A 86 14.64 -3.30 -6.42
N PRO A 87 13.96 -4.33 -5.90
CA PRO A 87 12.95 -5.09 -6.65
C PRO A 87 11.86 -4.21 -7.31
N LEU A 88 11.40 -3.14 -6.65
CA LEU A 88 10.39 -2.25 -7.22
C LEU A 88 10.94 -1.41 -8.38
N ALA A 89 12.14 -0.85 -8.22
CA ALA A 89 12.80 -0.05 -9.25
C ALA A 89 13.06 -0.90 -10.51
N TYR A 90 13.57 -2.12 -10.34
CA TYR A 90 13.77 -3.08 -11.42
C TYR A 90 12.46 -3.47 -12.11
N THR A 91 11.45 -3.85 -11.32
CA THR A 91 10.14 -4.29 -11.82
C THR A 91 9.42 -3.18 -12.59
N LEU A 92 9.54 -1.92 -12.14
CA LEU A 92 8.81 -0.79 -12.70
C LEU A 92 9.66 0.06 -13.67
N ALA A 93 10.84 -0.42 -14.07
CA ALA A 93 11.74 0.32 -14.96
C ALA A 93 11.04 0.82 -16.24
N LYS A 94 10.17 -0.01 -16.85
CA LYS A 94 9.39 0.36 -18.04
C LYS A 94 8.32 1.44 -17.77
N LEU A 95 7.74 1.46 -16.57
CA LEU A 95 6.79 2.49 -16.16
C LEU A 95 7.47 3.85 -15.97
N PHE A 96 8.68 3.85 -15.41
CA PHE A 96 9.42 5.08 -15.11
C PHE A 96 10.28 5.56 -16.27
N ALA A 97 10.52 4.75 -17.32
CA ALA A 97 11.26 5.16 -18.52
C ALA A 97 10.67 6.41 -19.17
N ARG A 98 11.52 7.37 -19.58
CA ARG A 98 11.08 8.65 -20.19
C ARG A 98 10.21 8.47 -21.44
N ARG A 99 10.52 7.47 -22.25
CA ARG A 99 9.75 7.14 -23.46
C ARG A 99 8.79 6.01 -23.12
N LYS A 100 7.50 6.22 -23.40
CA LYS A 100 6.50 5.16 -23.32
C LYS A 100 6.78 4.14 -24.42
N SER A 101 6.94 2.88 -24.05
CA SER A 101 7.13 1.84 -25.05
C SER A 101 5.80 1.56 -25.78
N PRO A 102 5.77 1.50 -27.11
CA PRO A 102 4.54 1.23 -27.86
C PRO A 102 3.97 -0.18 -27.63
N ASP A 103 4.80 -1.10 -27.12
CA ASP A 103 4.47 -2.52 -26.95
C ASP A 103 3.95 -2.88 -25.55
N ILE A 104 3.86 -1.90 -24.64
CA ILE A 104 3.24 -2.08 -23.32
C ILE A 104 1.88 -1.40 -23.21
N ALA A 105 1.04 -1.95 -22.35
CA ALA A 105 -0.13 -1.30 -21.79
C ALA A 105 -0.07 -1.35 -20.27
N TYR A 106 -0.54 -0.31 -19.60
CA TYR A 106 -0.63 -0.30 -18.14
C TYR A 106 -1.78 0.57 -17.64
N VAL A 107 -2.20 0.26 -16.42
CA VAL A 107 -2.94 1.14 -15.53
C VAL A 107 -2.28 1.12 -14.15
N THR A 108 -2.18 2.29 -13.53
CA THR A 108 -1.90 2.41 -12.09
C THR A 108 -3.19 2.82 -11.42
N TYR A 109 -3.46 2.27 -10.25
CA TYR A 109 -4.64 2.61 -9.47
C TYR A 109 -4.28 2.87 -8.02
N ASN A 110 -4.92 3.86 -7.42
CA ASN A 110 -4.67 4.30 -6.05
C ASN A 110 -5.82 5.19 -5.62
N ASP A 111 -6.46 4.86 -4.49
CA ASP A 111 -7.52 5.66 -3.90
C ASP A 111 -7.01 6.91 -3.16
N GLN A 112 -5.70 7.05 -3.03
CA GLN A 112 -5.03 8.21 -2.45
C GLN A 112 -3.85 8.62 -3.33
N PRO A 113 -4.10 9.06 -4.58
CA PRO A 113 -3.04 9.39 -5.53
C PRO A 113 -2.23 10.60 -5.09
N TYR A 114 -1.05 10.78 -5.70
CA TYR A 114 -0.25 11.98 -5.48
C TYR A 114 -0.92 13.19 -6.16
N THR A 115 -1.25 14.21 -5.37
CA THR A 115 -1.93 15.42 -5.84
C THR A 115 -1.00 16.62 -6.02
N GLY A 116 0.32 16.42 -5.91
CA GLY A 116 1.30 17.51 -5.86
C GLY A 116 1.73 17.89 -4.44
N GLU A 117 0.98 17.43 -3.43
CA GLU A 117 1.23 17.65 -2.01
C GLU A 117 1.87 16.43 -1.35
N GLU A 118 2.75 16.64 -0.36
CA GLU A 118 3.42 15.53 0.34
C GLU A 118 2.46 14.69 1.18
N GLU A 119 1.46 15.29 1.81
CA GLU A 119 0.48 14.55 2.61
C GLU A 119 -0.67 14.07 1.72
N PRO A 120 -1.08 12.79 1.82
CA PRO A 120 -2.20 12.27 1.03
C PRO A 120 -3.48 13.04 1.31
N ALA A 121 -4.20 13.41 0.25
CA ALA A 121 -5.55 13.92 0.39
C ALA A 121 -6.42 12.89 1.13
N LYS A 122 -7.33 13.37 2.00
CA LYS A 122 -8.27 12.50 2.71
C LYS A 122 -9.19 11.75 1.74
N GLU A 123 -9.56 12.41 0.64
CA GLU A 123 -10.29 11.84 -0.48
C GLU A 123 -9.73 12.40 -1.80
N PRO A 124 -9.71 11.61 -2.88
CA PRO A 124 -9.30 12.10 -4.18
C PRO A 124 -10.32 13.12 -4.73
N HIS A 125 -9.81 14.23 -5.27
CA HIS A 125 -10.63 15.26 -5.92
C HIS A 125 -11.50 14.64 -7.03
N GLY A 126 -12.79 14.97 -7.06
CA GLY A 126 -13.74 14.44 -8.05
C GLY A 126 -14.37 13.08 -7.71
N HIS A 127 -14.05 12.52 -6.53
CA HIS A 127 -14.62 11.26 -6.02
C HIS A 127 -15.43 11.41 -4.72
N HIS A 128 -15.71 12.64 -4.29
CA HIS A 128 -16.62 12.91 -3.18
C HIS A 128 -17.98 12.26 -3.44
N GLY A 129 -18.43 11.40 -2.52
CA GLY A 129 -19.70 10.67 -2.63
C GLY A 129 -19.74 9.55 -3.67
N LYS A 130 -18.62 9.20 -4.32
CA LYS A 130 -18.56 8.06 -5.25
C LYS A 130 -18.21 6.77 -4.51
N GLU A 131 -18.74 5.66 -5.00
CA GLU A 131 -18.36 4.31 -4.58
C GLU A 131 -17.04 3.93 -5.28
N TYR A 132 -15.95 3.74 -4.52
CA TYR A 132 -14.65 3.35 -5.07
C TYR A 132 -13.87 2.41 -4.15
N ALA A 133 -12.88 1.73 -4.71
CA ALA A 133 -12.07 0.76 -3.99
C ALA A 133 -11.12 1.39 -2.96
N HIS A 134 -10.75 0.67 -1.90
CA HIS A 134 -9.55 0.96 -1.08
C HIS A 134 -8.27 0.33 -1.67
N SER A 135 -8.19 0.22 -2.98
CA SER A 135 -7.17 -0.57 -3.67
C SER A 135 -6.05 0.29 -4.23
N LYS A 136 -4.83 -0.26 -4.25
CA LYS A 136 -3.66 0.41 -4.81
C LYS A 136 -2.75 -0.60 -5.50
N GLY A 137 -2.33 -0.29 -6.72
CA GLY A 137 -1.52 -1.21 -7.50
C GLY A 137 -1.22 -0.76 -8.91
N ILE A 138 -0.58 -1.65 -9.65
CA ILE A 138 -0.12 -1.45 -11.02
C ILE A 138 -0.39 -2.75 -11.78
N LEU A 139 -1.14 -2.67 -12.87
CA LEU A 139 -1.28 -3.74 -13.84
C LEU A 139 -0.59 -3.29 -15.13
N MET A 140 0.40 -4.05 -15.58
CA MET A 140 1.11 -3.81 -16.83
C MET A 140 1.19 -5.10 -17.64
N ALA A 141 1.13 -4.98 -18.97
CA ALA A 141 1.24 -6.11 -19.87
C ALA A 141 1.97 -5.74 -21.16
N ASP A 142 2.65 -6.72 -21.73
CA ASP A 142 3.20 -6.67 -23.09
C ASP A 142 2.65 -7.84 -23.93
N ALA A 143 3.29 -8.16 -25.06
CA ALA A 143 2.87 -9.26 -25.92
C ALA A 143 2.92 -10.66 -25.27
N THR A 144 3.85 -10.89 -24.35
CA THR A 144 4.25 -12.23 -23.85
C THR A 144 3.99 -12.44 -22.36
N SER A 145 3.80 -11.39 -21.58
CA SER A 145 3.54 -11.48 -20.14
C SER A 145 2.75 -10.28 -19.61
N GLY A 146 2.27 -10.44 -18.38
CA GLY A 146 1.80 -9.34 -17.55
C GLY A 146 2.45 -9.37 -16.18
N MET A 147 2.36 -8.24 -15.49
CA MET A 147 2.70 -8.12 -14.07
C MET A 147 1.58 -7.38 -13.35
N TRP A 148 1.27 -7.85 -12.15
CA TRP A 148 0.32 -7.22 -11.26
C TRP A 148 0.98 -6.97 -9.91
N LEU A 149 1.14 -5.70 -9.57
CA LEU A 149 1.67 -5.24 -8.30
C LEU A 149 0.52 -4.75 -7.42
N VAL A 150 0.30 -5.39 -6.29
CA VAL A 150 -0.64 -4.96 -5.25
C VAL A 150 0.16 -4.36 -4.10
N HIS A 151 -0.24 -3.19 -3.58
CA HIS A 151 0.48 -2.54 -2.48
C HIS A 151 -0.42 -1.73 -1.55
N SER A 152 0.17 -1.26 -0.45
CA SER A 152 -0.52 -0.46 0.58
C SER A 152 -0.08 1.01 0.63
N THR A 153 0.78 1.44 -0.29
CA THR A 153 1.43 2.77 -0.36
C THR A 153 0.57 3.87 -0.98
N PRO A 154 0.04 4.84 -0.20
CA PRO A 154 -0.58 6.04 -0.76
C PRO A 154 0.42 6.81 -1.63
N GLN A 155 -0.10 7.57 -2.58
CA GLN A 155 0.67 8.46 -3.46
C GLN A 155 1.75 7.77 -4.32
N PHE A 156 1.69 6.44 -4.42
CA PHE A 156 2.58 5.66 -5.27
C PHE A 156 1.82 5.04 -6.45
N PRO A 157 2.35 5.14 -7.69
CA PRO A 157 3.47 6.01 -8.07
C PRO A 157 3.09 7.50 -8.01
N MET A 158 4.08 8.38 -7.84
CA MET A 158 3.86 9.84 -7.83
C MET A 158 3.59 10.40 -9.23
N LYS A 159 4.49 10.06 -10.14
CA LYS A 159 4.49 10.39 -11.56
C LYS A 159 5.14 9.23 -12.29
N VAL A 160 4.71 8.99 -13.52
CA VAL A 160 5.28 7.97 -14.40
C VAL A 160 6.05 8.64 -15.54
N HIS A 161 6.98 7.92 -16.17
CA HIS A 161 7.81 8.43 -17.28
C HIS A 161 8.74 9.62 -16.97
N MET A 162 9.24 9.73 -15.74
CA MET A 162 10.19 10.78 -15.34
C MET A 162 11.66 10.43 -15.65
N GLY A 163 11.95 9.17 -15.97
CA GLY A 163 13.29 8.64 -16.22
C GLY A 163 13.97 8.05 -14.99
N GLU A 164 13.32 8.08 -13.83
CA GLU A 164 13.83 7.55 -12.56
C GLU A 164 12.69 6.99 -11.71
N PHE A 165 12.98 5.95 -10.93
CA PHE A 165 12.06 5.42 -9.94
C PHE A 165 12.00 6.38 -8.74
N ASN A 166 10.79 6.72 -8.28
CA ASN A 166 10.64 7.62 -7.15
C ASN A 166 9.35 7.35 -6.36
N MET A 167 9.38 7.72 -5.07
CA MET A 167 8.29 7.58 -4.12
C MET A 167 8.21 8.82 -3.23
N THR A 168 7.04 9.09 -2.67
CA THR A 168 6.88 10.22 -1.76
C THR A 168 7.64 9.99 -0.46
N ARG A 169 8.07 11.09 0.18
CA ARG A 169 8.68 11.04 1.51
C ARG A 169 7.78 10.36 2.55
N THR A 170 6.46 10.43 2.38
CA THR A 170 5.47 9.81 3.26
C THR A 170 5.43 8.29 3.17
N ALA A 171 5.96 7.68 2.10
CA ALA A 171 6.07 6.22 1.95
C ALA A 171 6.91 5.58 3.07
N ARG A 172 7.85 6.32 3.69
CA ARG A 172 8.68 5.80 4.79
C ARG A 172 7.93 5.64 6.13
N LYS A 173 6.78 6.32 6.31
CA LYS A 173 6.17 6.53 7.64
C LYS A 173 5.70 5.24 8.31
N ASN A 174 4.90 4.44 7.61
CA ASN A 174 4.24 3.24 8.15
C ASN A 174 4.78 1.98 7.49
N GLY A 175 4.63 0.81 8.10
CA GLY A 175 4.93 -0.47 7.50
C GLY A 175 4.01 -0.72 6.30
N GLN A 176 4.54 -1.27 5.21
CA GLN A 176 3.81 -1.45 3.96
C GLN A 176 4.29 -2.70 3.22
N TYR A 177 3.36 -3.35 2.53
CA TYR A 177 3.69 -4.44 1.62
C TYR A 177 3.62 -4.00 0.16
N PHE A 178 4.40 -4.69 -0.66
CA PHE A 178 4.28 -4.78 -2.10
C PHE A 178 4.33 -6.26 -2.47
N MET A 179 3.31 -6.75 -3.17
CA MET A 179 3.22 -8.10 -3.70
C MET A 179 3.16 -8.00 -5.21
N CYS A 180 4.14 -8.55 -5.90
CA CYS A 180 4.17 -8.59 -7.36
C CYS A 180 3.91 -10.01 -7.84
N LEU A 181 3.08 -10.16 -8.88
CA LEU A 181 2.82 -11.41 -9.56
C LEU A 181 3.00 -11.24 -11.08
N THR A 182 3.95 -11.98 -11.64
CA THR A 182 4.10 -12.16 -13.09
C THR A 182 3.11 -13.22 -13.55
N VAL A 183 2.33 -12.90 -14.57
CA VAL A 183 1.28 -13.77 -15.11
C VAL A 183 1.44 -13.98 -16.62
N PRO A 184 0.95 -15.10 -17.18
CA PRO A 184 0.83 -15.22 -18.62
C PRO A 184 -0.18 -14.21 -19.18
N PRO A 185 -0.10 -13.87 -20.48
CA PRO A 185 -1.00 -12.90 -21.11
C PRO A 185 -2.49 -13.20 -20.89
N THR A 186 -2.86 -14.48 -20.76
CA THR A 186 -4.24 -14.93 -20.59
C THR A 186 -4.88 -14.48 -19.29
N GLU A 187 -4.10 -14.15 -18.26
CA GLU A 187 -4.60 -13.77 -16.93
C GLU A 187 -4.74 -12.26 -16.76
N VAL A 188 -4.12 -11.47 -17.65
CA VAL A 188 -4.12 -10.00 -17.58
C VAL A 188 -5.53 -9.44 -17.60
N ASP A 189 -6.38 -9.96 -18.49
CA ASP A 189 -7.72 -9.42 -18.67
C ASP A 189 -8.69 -9.85 -17.57
N GLU A 190 -8.48 -11.05 -16.98
CA GLU A 190 -9.20 -11.48 -15.78
C GLU A 190 -8.87 -10.56 -14.60
N ILE A 191 -7.60 -10.23 -14.39
CA ILE A 191 -7.19 -9.26 -13.36
C ILE A 191 -7.83 -7.89 -13.63
N ALA A 192 -7.86 -7.43 -14.88
CA ALA A 192 -8.48 -6.17 -15.24
C ALA A 192 -10.00 -6.16 -14.96
N GLU A 193 -10.70 -7.28 -15.17
CA GLU A 193 -12.11 -7.42 -14.78
C GLU A 193 -12.29 -7.32 -13.26
N LEU A 194 -11.42 -7.96 -12.47
CA LEU A 194 -11.46 -7.83 -11.00
C LEU A 194 -11.29 -6.38 -10.55
N LEU A 195 -10.39 -5.61 -11.19
CA LEU A 195 -10.19 -4.19 -10.89
C LEU A 195 -11.42 -3.34 -11.25
N LEU A 196 -12.10 -3.68 -12.34
CA LEU A 196 -13.37 -3.07 -12.74
C LEU A 196 -14.45 -3.32 -11.66
N ILE A 197 -14.64 -4.57 -11.24
CA ILE A 197 -15.61 -4.97 -10.20
C ILE A 197 -15.41 -4.18 -8.90
N GLN A 198 -14.16 -3.99 -8.51
CA GLN A 198 -13.81 -3.23 -7.30
C GLN A 198 -14.06 -1.73 -7.42
N SER A 199 -14.22 -1.20 -8.64
CA SER A 199 -14.30 0.24 -8.91
C SER A 199 -13.03 0.97 -8.45
N VAL A 200 -11.86 0.51 -8.92
CA VAL A 200 -10.58 1.17 -8.59
C VAL A 200 -10.47 2.57 -9.22
N ILE A 201 -9.71 3.45 -8.58
CA ILE A 201 -9.42 4.78 -9.13
C ILE A 201 -8.13 4.70 -9.96
N VAL A 202 -8.25 4.75 -11.28
CA VAL A 202 -7.10 4.78 -12.21
C VAL A 202 -6.45 6.17 -12.16
N ASN A 203 -5.12 6.23 -12.01
CA ASN A 203 -4.38 7.50 -11.91
C ASN A 203 -3.46 7.74 -13.11
N HIS A 204 -2.79 6.70 -13.60
CA HIS A 204 -1.99 6.75 -14.82
C HIS A 204 -2.38 5.59 -15.71
N LYS A 205 -2.42 5.84 -17.02
CA LYS A 205 -2.87 4.85 -18.00
C LYS A 205 -2.19 5.08 -19.33
N TYR A 206 -1.88 3.99 -20.02
CA TYR A 206 -1.32 4.00 -21.36
C TYR A 206 -1.53 2.66 -22.03
N GLY A 207 -1.68 2.67 -23.34
CA GLY A 207 -1.65 1.45 -24.15
C GLY A 207 -2.09 1.79 -25.56
N GLN A 208 -1.33 1.32 -26.56
CA GLN A 208 -1.75 1.45 -27.94
C GLN A 208 -2.87 0.47 -28.26
N GLU A 209 -3.77 0.83 -29.17
CA GLU A 209 -4.87 -0.04 -29.63
C GLU A 209 -4.36 -1.39 -30.14
N SER A 210 -3.16 -1.43 -30.72
CA SER A 210 -2.48 -2.67 -31.14
C SER A 210 -2.24 -3.65 -29.98
N VAL A 211 -2.00 -3.14 -28.75
CA VAL A 211 -1.76 -3.93 -27.53
C VAL A 211 -3.06 -4.14 -26.75
N ILE A 212 -3.88 -3.12 -26.55
CA ILE A 212 -5.05 -3.22 -25.66
C ILE A 212 -6.25 -3.91 -26.30
N LYS A 213 -6.29 -4.09 -27.64
CA LYS A 213 -7.39 -4.81 -28.31
C LYS A 213 -7.52 -6.27 -27.87
N LYS A 214 -6.43 -6.90 -27.40
CA LYS A 214 -6.46 -8.27 -26.84
C LYS A 214 -6.91 -8.34 -25.38
N TYR A 215 -7.06 -7.20 -24.73
CA TYR A 215 -7.42 -7.08 -23.32
C TYR A 215 -8.63 -6.15 -23.18
N PRO A 216 -9.86 -6.63 -23.48
CA PRO A 216 -11.04 -5.78 -23.47
C PRO A 216 -11.32 -5.11 -22.10
N HIS A 217 -11.07 -5.78 -20.98
CA HIS A 217 -11.23 -5.19 -19.65
C HIS A 217 -10.12 -4.19 -19.31
N LEU A 218 -8.85 -4.50 -19.65
CA LEU A 218 -7.77 -3.52 -19.49
C LEU A 218 -8.01 -2.29 -20.37
N ARG A 219 -8.50 -2.49 -21.59
CA ARG A 219 -8.93 -1.41 -22.50
C ARG A 219 -10.06 -0.59 -21.89
N ALA A 220 -11.01 -1.22 -21.21
CA ALA A 220 -12.09 -0.52 -20.50
C ALA A 220 -11.54 0.35 -19.36
N LEU A 221 -10.59 -0.14 -18.56
CA LEU A 221 -9.89 0.65 -17.54
C LEU A 221 -9.15 1.85 -18.15
N ILE A 222 -8.39 1.64 -19.23
CA ILE A 222 -7.64 2.72 -19.90
C ILE A 222 -8.58 3.77 -20.50
N LYS A 223 -9.73 3.34 -21.04
CA LYS A 223 -10.74 4.24 -21.60
C LYS A 223 -11.69 4.82 -20.55
N GLU A 224 -11.54 4.45 -19.28
CA GLU A 224 -12.45 4.82 -18.18
C GLU A 224 -13.92 4.57 -18.54
N LYS A 225 -14.18 3.41 -19.18
CA LYS A 225 -15.55 3.01 -19.46
C LYS A 225 -16.26 2.68 -18.16
N SER A 226 -17.44 3.26 -17.97
CA SER A 226 -18.34 2.84 -16.90
C SER A 226 -18.77 1.38 -17.14
N ILE A 227 -18.84 0.61 -16.07
CA ILE A 227 -19.41 -0.73 -16.05
C ILE A 227 -20.67 -0.73 -15.20
N ASP A 228 -21.51 -1.73 -15.39
CA ASP A 228 -22.64 -1.94 -14.51
C ASP A 228 -22.16 -2.27 -13.09
N PRO A 229 -22.78 -1.70 -12.04
CA PRO A 229 -22.31 -1.93 -10.69
C PRO A 229 -22.55 -3.37 -10.23
N TRP A 230 -21.49 -4.00 -9.76
CA TRP A 230 -21.53 -5.34 -9.21
C TRP A 230 -22.04 -5.35 -7.76
N THR A 231 -22.76 -6.40 -7.39
CA THR A 231 -23.34 -6.56 -6.03
C THR A 231 -22.80 -7.79 -5.29
N THR A 232 -22.10 -8.68 -5.98
CA THR A 232 -21.53 -9.92 -5.43
C THR A 232 -20.01 -9.91 -5.48
N VAL A 233 -19.38 -10.53 -4.49
CA VAL A 233 -17.93 -10.76 -4.50
C VAL A 233 -17.58 -11.73 -5.62
N LYS A 234 -16.55 -11.41 -6.42
CA LYS A 234 -15.96 -12.34 -7.39
C LYS A 234 -14.68 -12.94 -6.81
N ILE A 235 -14.52 -14.25 -6.92
CA ILE A 235 -13.30 -14.98 -6.56
C ILE A 235 -12.80 -15.64 -7.84
N ALA A 236 -11.60 -15.28 -8.28
CA ALA A 236 -10.97 -15.84 -9.48
C ALA A 236 -9.66 -16.54 -9.11
N ALA A 237 -9.41 -17.68 -9.73
CA ALA A 237 -8.12 -18.35 -9.65
C ALA A 237 -7.18 -17.72 -10.69
N ILE A 238 -6.13 -17.05 -10.22
CA ILE A 238 -5.11 -16.44 -11.06
C ILE A 238 -3.87 -17.32 -11.07
N LYS A 239 -3.36 -17.64 -12.26
CA LYS A 239 -2.11 -18.42 -12.39
C LYS A 239 -0.93 -17.48 -12.62
N GLY A 240 0.13 -17.67 -11.84
CA GLY A 240 1.43 -17.08 -12.16
C GLY A 240 2.02 -17.68 -13.44
N ILE A 241 3.08 -17.06 -13.96
CA ILE A 241 3.74 -17.49 -15.21
C ILE A 241 4.30 -18.92 -15.12
N ASN A 242 4.61 -19.42 -13.92
CA ASN A 242 5.03 -20.80 -13.66
C ASN A 242 3.90 -21.64 -13.02
N SER A 243 2.65 -21.26 -13.26
CA SER A 243 1.44 -21.94 -12.80
C SER A 243 1.22 -21.98 -11.28
N THR A 244 1.95 -21.16 -10.48
CA THR A 244 1.60 -20.98 -9.07
C THR A 244 0.20 -20.38 -8.99
N LYS A 245 -0.69 -21.04 -8.23
CA LYS A 245 -2.09 -20.62 -8.11
C LYS A 245 -2.25 -19.59 -7.00
N PHE A 246 -2.97 -18.52 -7.32
CA PHE A 246 -3.46 -17.50 -6.40
C PHE A 246 -4.98 -17.43 -6.50
N SER A 247 -5.62 -17.01 -5.41
CA SER A 247 -7.04 -16.67 -5.39
C SER A 247 -7.17 -15.17 -5.24
N ALA A 248 -7.65 -14.50 -6.28
CA ALA A 248 -7.91 -13.07 -6.28
C ALA A 248 -9.38 -12.81 -5.96
N ILE A 249 -9.64 -12.03 -4.92
CA ILE A 249 -10.98 -11.72 -4.43
C ILE A 249 -11.26 -10.25 -4.73
N ALA A 250 -12.30 -10.00 -5.52
CA ALA A 250 -12.81 -8.66 -5.82
C ALA A 250 -14.10 -8.42 -5.04
N LYS A 251 -14.03 -7.56 -4.01
CA LYS A 251 -15.20 -7.02 -3.32
C LYS A 251 -15.70 -5.80 -4.10
N PRO A 252 -16.93 -5.79 -4.64
CA PRO A 252 -17.48 -4.57 -5.20
C PRO A 252 -17.97 -3.63 -4.10
N PRO A 253 -18.03 -2.32 -4.34
CA PRO A 253 -18.49 -1.35 -3.34
C PRO A 253 -19.88 -1.64 -2.79
N ARG A 254 -20.79 -2.24 -3.57
CA ARG A 254 -22.17 -2.52 -3.17
C ARG A 254 -22.33 -3.75 -2.27
N TRP A 255 -21.29 -4.56 -2.09
CA TRP A 255 -21.30 -5.66 -1.13
C TRP A 255 -20.86 -5.14 0.25
N LYS A 256 -21.84 -4.94 1.15
CA LYS A 256 -21.70 -4.15 2.39
C LYS A 256 -21.38 -4.97 3.65
N LYS A 257 -20.66 -6.08 3.52
CA LYS A 257 -20.31 -6.97 4.65
C LYS A 257 -18.80 -6.94 4.93
N ASP A 258 -18.41 -7.48 6.09
CA ASP A 258 -16.99 -7.70 6.43
C ASP A 258 -16.44 -8.85 5.58
N ILE A 259 -15.51 -8.54 4.68
CA ILE A 259 -14.91 -9.51 3.76
C ILE A 259 -14.13 -10.60 4.50
N TYR A 260 -13.51 -10.25 5.64
CA TYR A 260 -12.75 -11.20 6.43
C TYR A 260 -13.68 -12.24 7.05
N THR A 261 -14.78 -11.77 7.64
CA THR A 261 -15.77 -12.61 8.33
C THR A 261 -16.63 -13.47 7.41
N HIS A 262 -16.93 -13.02 6.18
CA HIS A 262 -17.88 -13.72 5.30
C HIS A 262 -17.26 -14.37 4.06
N VAL A 263 -16.00 -14.07 3.73
CA VAL A 263 -15.34 -14.65 2.56
C VAL A 263 -14.04 -15.32 2.95
N VAL A 264 -13.16 -14.63 3.69
CA VAL A 264 -11.83 -15.19 4.02
C VAL A 264 -11.95 -16.38 4.97
N THR A 265 -12.80 -16.34 6.00
CA THR A 265 -13.06 -17.49 6.89
C THR A 265 -13.65 -18.69 6.14
N GLU A 266 -14.56 -18.46 5.19
CA GLU A 266 -15.15 -19.52 4.37
C GLU A 266 -14.11 -20.15 3.42
N GLN A 267 -13.21 -19.35 2.87
CA GLN A 267 -12.11 -19.87 2.06
C GLN A 267 -11.04 -20.57 2.91
N ALA A 268 -10.76 -20.07 4.10
CA ALA A 268 -9.76 -20.62 5.01
C ALA A 268 -10.22 -21.91 5.71
N GLN A 269 -11.54 -22.06 5.90
CA GLN A 269 -12.15 -23.03 6.82
C GLN A 269 -11.42 -23.07 8.18
N SER A 270 -11.03 -21.89 8.68
CA SER A 270 -10.24 -21.71 9.90
C SER A 270 -10.53 -20.34 10.52
N ASP A 271 -10.24 -20.23 11.83
CA ASP A 271 -9.97 -18.93 12.46
C ASP A 271 -8.94 -18.16 11.65
N ILE A 272 -9.06 -16.83 11.64
CA ILE A 272 -8.10 -15.94 10.97
C ILE A 272 -7.66 -14.80 11.88
N TRP A 273 -6.40 -14.41 11.71
CA TRP A 273 -5.84 -13.19 12.28
C TRP A 273 -5.72 -12.12 11.20
N VAL A 274 -6.20 -10.92 11.48
CA VAL A 274 -6.27 -9.82 10.52
C VAL A 274 -5.35 -8.68 10.97
N GLN A 275 -4.29 -8.43 10.22
CA GLN A 275 -3.54 -7.18 10.33
C GLN A 275 -4.23 -6.15 9.45
N SER A 276 -4.56 -4.98 10.02
CA SER A 276 -5.01 -3.83 9.24
C SER A 276 -4.80 -2.51 9.97
N TRP A 277 -4.92 -1.38 9.26
CA TRP A 277 -4.78 -0.06 9.85
C TRP A 277 -6.11 0.40 10.48
N ARG A 278 -6.39 -0.10 11.69
CA ARG A 278 -7.62 0.21 12.42
C ARG A 278 -7.49 1.51 13.19
N ARG A 279 -8.54 2.34 13.15
CA ARG A 279 -8.72 3.50 14.02
C ARG A 279 -10.18 3.61 14.39
N GLN A 280 -10.48 4.08 15.60
CA GLN A 280 -11.86 4.29 16.06
C GLN A 280 -12.67 5.15 15.08
N MET A 281 -12.05 6.19 14.49
CA MET A 281 -12.68 7.07 13.50
C MET A 281 -13.11 6.36 12.20
N PHE A 282 -12.59 5.16 11.91
CA PHE A 282 -12.97 4.35 10.75
C PHE A 282 -14.04 3.30 11.08
N GLY A 283 -14.59 3.34 12.29
CA GLY A 283 -15.57 2.38 12.80
C GLY A 283 -14.95 0.99 12.92
N TRP A 284 -13.87 0.87 13.71
CA TRP A 284 -13.23 -0.43 13.97
C TRP A 284 -14.27 -1.52 14.31
N LEU A 285 -14.06 -2.73 13.81
CA LEU A 285 -14.93 -3.84 14.15
C LEU A 285 -14.39 -4.54 15.39
N TYR A 286 -15.30 -5.09 16.19
CA TYR A 286 -14.94 -5.97 17.29
C TYR A 286 -14.52 -7.35 16.77
N PRO A 287 -13.77 -8.14 17.55
CA PRO A 287 -13.50 -9.52 17.21
C PRO A 287 -14.81 -10.30 17.03
N VAL A 288 -14.85 -11.18 16.05
CA VAL A 288 -15.97 -12.11 15.83
C VAL A 288 -15.55 -13.43 16.46
N CYS A 289 -16.26 -13.89 17.48
CA CYS A 289 -15.91 -15.12 18.22
C CYS A 289 -17.10 -16.06 18.45
N ASP A 290 -18.30 -15.65 18.03
CA ASP A 290 -19.57 -16.36 18.18
C ASP A 290 -20.00 -17.08 16.90
N ARG A 291 -19.09 -17.24 15.93
CA ARG A 291 -19.29 -18.00 14.68
C ARG A 291 -18.41 -19.24 14.66
N LYS A 292 -18.63 -20.10 13.66
CA LYS A 292 -17.83 -21.32 13.41
C LYS A 292 -16.32 -21.02 13.40
N TYR A 293 -15.93 -19.89 12.82
CA TYR A 293 -14.55 -19.41 12.78
C TYR A 293 -14.48 -17.98 13.30
N SER A 294 -13.50 -17.73 14.15
CA SER A 294 -13.23 -16.43 14.73
C SER A 294 -12.41 -15.54 13.79
N VAL A 295 -12.64 -14.23 13.92
CA VAL A 295 -11.85 -13.20 13.26
C VAL A 295 -11.34 -12.25 14.33
N LYS A 296 -10.02 -12.28 14.55
CA LYS A 296 -9.34 -11.43 15.53
C LYS A 296 -8.34 -10.55 14.84
N ASP A 297 -8.31 -9.29 15.21
CA ASP A 297 -7.31 -8.38 14.70
C ASP A 297 -5.98 -8.46 15.46
N VAL A 298 -4.90 -8.19 14.73
CA VAL A 298 -3.55 -8.09 15.26
C VAL A 298 -3.38 -6.76 16.00
N GLU A 299 -2.72 -6.80 17.17
CA GLU A 299 -2.34 -5.63 17.97
C GLU A 299 -0.83 -5.33 17.88
N LEU A 300 -0.02 -6.37 17.73
CA LEU A 300 1.43 -6.28 17.73
C LEU A 300 2.04 -7.21 16.69
N LEU A 301 2.93 -6.66 15.86
CA LEU A 301 3.67 -7.38 14.84
C LEU A 301 5.12 -7.60 15.31
N ARG A 302 5.68 -8.79 15.12
CA ARG A 302 7.08 -9.14 15.40
C ARG A 302 7.73 -9.84 14.21
N PHE A 303 8.65 -9.18 13.55
CA PHE A 303 9.45 -9.70 12.44
C PHE A 303 10.74 -10.29 12.97
N ASN A 304 10.86 -11.62 12.98
CA ASN A 304 12.06 -12.32 13.42
C ASN A 304 13.03 -12.51 12.25
N PHE A 305 14.29 -12.11 12.41
CA PHE A 305 15.35 -12.23 11.40
C PHE A 305 16.36 -13.35 11.72
N ASN A 306 16.43 -13.74 12.99
CA ASN A 306 17.08 -14.95 13.48
C ASN A 306 16.52 -15.27 14.88
N SER A 307 17.14 -16.21 15.60
CA SER A 307 16.70 -16.64 16.94
C SER A 307 16.75 -15.56 18.02
N THR A 308 17.50 -14.47 17.81
CA THR A 308 17.71 -13.41 18.82
C THR A 308 17.38 -12.00 18.33
N SER A 309 17.34 -11.79 17.01
CA SER A 309 17.08 -10.50 16.39
C SER A 309 15.66 -10.43 15.83
N TYR A 310 14.90 -9.45 16.31
CA TYR A 310 13.55 -9.15 15.85
C TYR A 310 13.25 -7.65 15.90
N LEU A 311 12.38 -7.24 14.97
CA LEU A 311 11.73 -5.93 14.94
C LEU A 311 10.28 -6.10 15.40
N GLU A 312 9.81 -5.26 16.32
CA GLU A 312 8.46 -5.32 16.86
C GLU A 312 7.83 -3.94 16.95
N TYR A 313 6.59 -3.82 16.47
CA TYR A 313 5.85 -2.57 16.51
C TYR A 313 4.34 -2.80 16.45
N SER A 314 3.59 -1.81 16.94
CA SER A 314 2.12 -1.81 16.96
C SER A 314 1.53 -1.73 15.55
N TYR A 315 0.38 -2.39 15.35
CA TYR A 315 -0.44 -2.28 14.14
C TYR A 315 -0.74 -0.82 13.71
N LEU A 316 -0.72 0.14 14.65
CA LEU A 316 -0.95 1.56 14.37
C LEU A 316 0.11 2.19 13.45
N ASN A 317 1.31 1.62 13.44
CA ASN A 317 2.42 2.02 12.59
C ASN A 317 2.49 1.20 11.29
N ASP A 318 1.48 0.39 10.98
CA ASP A 318 1.48 -0.48 9.80
C ASP A 318 0.24 -0.26 8.93
N HIS A 319 0.48 0.06 7.66
CA HIS A 319 -0.54 0.24 6.63
C HIS A 319 -0.79 -1.02 5.81
N SER A 320 0.06 -2.05 5.93
CA SER A 320 -0.23 -3.35 5.34
C SER A 320 -1.57 -3.86 5.87
N LYS A 321 -2.30 -4.56 5.01
CA LYS A 321 -3.40 -5.38 5.47
C LYS A 321 -3.19 -6.79 4.96
N PHE A 322 -3.35 -7.75 5.86
CA PHE A 322 -3.32 -9.16 5.53
C PHE A 322 -4.24 -9.93 6.47
N ALA A 323 -4.68 -11.09 6.01
CA ALA A 323 -5.31 -12.10 6.83
C ALA A 323 -4.50 -13.39 6.74
N VAL A 324 -4.31 -14.05 7.87
CA VAL A 324 -3.64 -15.35 7.93
C VAL A 324 -4.51 -16.34 8.69
N ALA A 325 -4.72 -17.51 8.11
CA ALA A 325 -5.41 -18.59 8.78
C ALA A 325 -4.57 -19.14 9.93
N VAL A 326 -5.23 -19.47 11.04
CA VAL A 326 -4.57 -19.99 12.25
C VAL A 326 -4.12 -21.43 12.05
N ASN A 327 -5.00 -22.27 11.48
CA ASN A 327 -4.81 -23.73 11.41
C ASN A 327 -4.65 -24.26 9.98
N THR A 328 -4.88 -23.44 8.96
CA THR A 328 -4.70 -23.82 7.55
C THR A 328 -3.64 -22.95 6.89
N SER A 329 -3.31 -23.29 5.66
CA SER A 329 -2.19 -22.69 4.93
C SER A 329 -2.61 -21.43 4.13
N LEU A 330 -3.83 -20.92 4.33
CA LEU A 330 -4.30 -19.72 3.64
C LEU A 330 -3.64 -18.46 4.21
N PHE A 331 -3.05 -17.67 3.33
CA PHE A 331 -2.61 -16.31 3.58
C PHE A 331 -3.14 -15.38 2.50
N CYS A 332 -3.60 -14.19 2.88
CA CYS A 332 -4.12 -13.18 1.97
C CYS A 332 -3.51 -11.81 2.26
N PHE A 333 -2.95 -11.15 1.25
CA PHE A 333 -2.85 -9.70 1.29
C PHE A 333 -4.20 -9.07 0.98
N SER A 334 -4.45 -7.88 1.53
CA SER A 334 -5.70 -7.16 1.37
C SER A 334 -5.46 -5.67 1.18
N SER A 335 -6.39 -5.02 0.48
CA SER A 335 -6.46 -3.56 0.39
C SER A 335 -7.39 -2.94 1.43
N LEU A 336 -8.25 -3.74 2.08
CA LEU A 336 -9.28 -3.25 3.00
C LEU A 336 -8.81 -3.24 4.44
N ASN A 337 -9.05 -2.13 5.16
CA ASN A 337 -8.99 -2.17 6.62
C ASN A 337 -10.17 -2.97 7.19
N ARG A 338 -10.05 -3.46 8.43
CA ARG A 338 -11.19 -4.05 9.14
C ARG A 338 -11.94 -2.97 9.93
N GLY A 339 -12.88 -2.31 9.26
CA GLY A 339 -13.71 -1.24 9.82
C GLY A 339 -15.00 -1.04 9.02
N SER A 340 -16.07 -0.60 9.67
CA SER A 340 -17.41 -0.45 9.07
C SER A 340 -17.45 0.54 7.90
N THR A 341 -16.58 1.55 7.90
CA THR A 341 -16.40 2.46 6.75
C THR A 341 -16.00 1.73 5.46
N GLN A 342 -15.38 0.56 5.56
CA GLN A 342 -14.96 -0.23 4.41
C GLN A 342 -16.10 -1.06 3.80
N PHE A 343 -17.26 -1.15 4.45
CA PHE A 343 -18.43 -1.83 3.88
C PHE A 343 -18.89 -1.18 2.58
N HIS A 344 -18.79 0.14 2.48
CA HIS A 344 -19.20 0.90 1.29
C HIS A 344 -18.10 1.07 0.23
N ARG A 345 -16.96 0.38 0.38
CA ARG A 345 -15.82 0.48 -0.52
C ARG A 345 -15.57 -0.83 -1.25
N GLY A 346 -15.11 -0.76 -2.49
CA GLY A 346 -14.56 -1.93 -3.14
C GLY A 346 -13.20 -2.30 -2.55
N GLY A 347 -12.69 -3.50 -2.84
CA GLY A 347 -11.36 -3.89 -2.41
C GLY A 347 -10.88 -5.20 -3.01
N GLU A 348 -9.57 -5.38 -2.97
CA GLU A 348 -8.87 -6.57 -3.46
C GLU A 348 -8.30 -7.36 -2.29
N LEU A 349 -8.34 -8.68 -2.43
CA LEU A 349 -7.46 -9.57 -1.69
C LEU A 349 -6.74 -10.49 -2.69
N LEU A 350 -5.46 -10.74 -2.44
CA LEU A 350 -4.67 -11.70 -3.20
C LEU A 350 -4.20 -12.78 -2.22
N CYS A 351 -4.82 -13.94 -2.34
CA CYS A 351 -4.65 -15.07 -1.44
C CYS A 351 -3.82 -16.17 -2.07
N ARG A 352 -3.13 -16.92 -1.21
CA ARG A 352 -2.42 -18.14 -1.59
C ARG A 352 -2.55 -19.17 -0.47
N ASP A 353 -2.79 -20.40 -0.88
CA ASP A 353 -2.68 -21.57 -0.01
C ASP A 353 -1.22 -22.06 -0.04
N ASN A 354 -0.45 -21.70 0.99
CA ASN A 354 0.96 -22.04 1.12
C ASN A 354 1.43 -21.96 2.57
N GLU A 355 1.77 -23.12 3.14
CA GLU A 355 2.13 -23.22 4.56
C GLU A 355 3.40 -22.44 4.92
N THR A 356 4.37 -22.37 4.02
CA THR A 356 5.63 -21.67 4.26
C THR A 356 5.39 -20.16 4.39
N VAL A 357 4.55 -19.58 3.54
CA VAL A 357 4.13 -18.17 3.60
C VAL A 357 3.22 -17.94 4.80
N ALA A 358 2.16 -18.74 4.97
CA ALA A 358 1.22 -18.59 6.09
C ALA A 358 1.94 -18.73 7.44
N GLY A 359 2.89 -19.66 7.56
CA GLY A 359 3.71 -19.85 8.75
C GLY A 359 4.60 -18.65 9.08
N LEU A 360 5.22 -18.02 8.07
CA LEU A 360 5.99 -16.78 8.27
C LEU A 360 5.11 -15.66 8.82
N PHE A 361 3.92 -15.47 8.25
CA PHE A 361 3.00 -14.43 8.70
C PHE A 361 2.35 -14.74 10.05
N ARG A 362 2.05 -16.01 10.36
CA ARG A 362 1.63 -16.41 11.71
C ARG A 362 2.69 -16.08 12.75
N ARG A 363 3.97 -16.38 12.49
CA ARG A 363 5.08 -15.99 13.36
C ARG A 363 5.28 -14.47 13.47
N THR A 364 4.74 -13.71 12.52
CA THR A 364 4.76 -12.25 12.55
C THR A 364 3.70 -11.67 13.48
N VAL A 365 2.64 -12.43 13.80
CA VAL A 365 1.61 -12.00 14.75
C VAL A 365 2.08 -12.27 16.18
N ALA A 366 2.48 -11.21 16.89
CA ALA A 366 2.97 -11.30 18.26
C ALA A 366 1.83 -11.23 19.28
N LYS A 367 0.78 -10.46 18.98
CA LYS A 367 -0.40 -10.31 19.82
C LYS A 367 -1.63 -10.05 18.96
N VAL A 368 -2.74 -10.70 19.32
CA VAL A 368 -4.08 -10.45 18.78
C VAL A 368 -5.00 -9.95 19.88
N GLU A 369 -6.05 -9.25 19.48
CA GLU A 369 -7.12 -8.87 20.40
C GLU A 369 -7.81 -10.11 20.99
N ALA A 370 -8.31 -9.98 22.22
CA ALA A 370 -9.04 -11.04 22.91
C ALA A 370 -10.54 -10.96 22.63
N CYS A 371 -11.26 -12.09 22.68
CA CYS A 371 -12.71 -12.15 22.42
C CYS A 371 -13.55 -11.44 23.49
N ASP A 372 -12.97 -11.18 24.66
CA ASP A 372 -13.59 -10.67 25.89
C ASP A 372 -13.25 -9.20 26.15
N ALA A 373 -12.78 -8.45 25.15
CA ALA A 373 -12.47 -7.02 25.29
C ALA A 373 -13.71 -6.19 25.66
N THR A 374 -13.87 -5.93 26.96
CA THR A 374 -15.02 -5.33 27.63
C THR A 374 -15.24 -3.85 27.33
N ASP A 375 -16.41 -3.33 27.71
CA ASP A 375 -16.77 -1.91 27.66
C ASP A 375 -16.39 -1.13 28.94
N PRO A 376 -16.58 0.21 29.01
CA PRO A 376 -16.14 1.06 30.13
C PRO A 376 -16.72 0.70 31.51
N SER A 377 -17.67 -0.24 31.59
CA SER A 377 -18.23 -0.76 32.84
C SER A 377 -17.64 -2.11 33.27
N GLY A 378 -16.71 -2.68 32.50
CA GLY A 378 -16.11 -3.99 32.76
C GLY A 378 -16.92 -5.17 32.21
N ASN A 379 -17.89 -4.92 31.32
CA ASN A 379 -18.74 -5.97 30.73
C ASN A 379 -18.34 -6.29 29.27
N PRO A 380 -18.30 -7.56 28.81
CA PRO A 380 -18.05 -7.94 27.40
C PRO A 380 -19.10 -7.35 26.45
N ARG A 381 -18.72 -6.81 25.27
CA ARG A 381 -19.68 -6.34 24.24
C ARG A 381 -20.05 -7.42 23.22
N PRO A 382 -21.32 -7.51 22.79
CA PRO A 382 -21.74 -8.42 21.73
C PRO A 382 -21.26 -7.94 20.34
N PRO A 383 -20.99 -8.86 19.39
CA PRO A 383 -20.69 -8.51 18.01
C PRO A 383 -21.95 -7.98 17.30
N THR A 384 -21.86 -6.82 16.66
CA THR A 384 -22.88 -6.34 15.72
C THR A 384 -22.30 -6.31 14.32
N VAL A 385 -22.55 -7.35 13.53
CA VAL A 385 -22.42 -7.29 12.07
C VAL A 385 -23.77 -6.80 11.52
N PRO A 386 -23.84 -5.69 10.77
CA PRO A 386 -25.05 -5.33 10.03
C PRO A 386 -25.21 -6.30 8.86
N GLY A 387 -26.27 -7.10 8.85
CA GLY A 387 -26.48 -8.03 7.74
C GLY A 387 -27.72 -8.91 7.79
N ASP A 388 -28.26 -9.23 8.96
CA ASP A 388 -29.47 -10.06 9.09
C ASP A 388 -30.48 -9.42 10.06
N ALA A 389 -31.75 -9.62 9.77
CA ALA A 389 -32.88 -8.76 10.15
C ALA A 389 -33.14 -8.59 11.67
N ILE A 390 -33.74 -7.43 11.95
CA ILE A 390 -34.21 -6.91 13.24
C ILE A 390 -35.35 -7.79 13.82
N THR A 391 -35.28 -8.09 15.11
CA THR A 391 -36.47 -8.06 15.97
C THR A 391 -36.24 -7.11 17.14
N THR A 392 -37.14 -6.14 17.25
CA THR A 392 -37.09 -4.96 18.09
C THR A 392 -37.27 -5.26 19.58
N LYS A 393 -36.49 -4.60 20.44
CA LYS A 393 -36.96 -4.16 21.77
C LYS A 393 -36.63 -2.68 21.96
N LYS A 394 -37.68 -1.93 22.32
CA LYS A 394 -37.77 -0.46 22.34
C LYS A 394 -36.72 0.21 23.25
N PRO A 395 -36.22 1.41 22.91
CA PRO A 395 -35.45 2.22 23.85
C PRO A 395 -36.34 2.87 24.91
N TRP A 396 -35.80 2.89 26.12
CA TRP A 396 -36.30 3.51 27.35
C TRP A 396 -36.57 5.02 27.17
N LYS A 397 -37.72 5.51 27.66
CA LYS A 397 -38.07 6.95 27.69
C LYS A 397 -37.53 7.60 28.96
N TRP A 398 -36.96 8.80 28.83
CA TRP A 398 -36.65 9.68 29.96
C TRP A 398 -37.93 10.18 30.64
N PRO A 399 -38.02 10.23 31.99
CA PRO A 399 -39.12 10.90 32.65
C PRO A 399 -38.84 12.41 32.74
N THR A 400 -39.68 13.20 32.08
CA THR A 400 -39.86 14.63 32.33
C THR A 400 -40.75 14.84 33.56
N THR A 401 -40.24 15.50 34.60
CA THR A 401 -41.00 16.47 35.43
C THR A 401 -40.12 17.06 36.53
N SER A 402 -40.04 18.38 36.62
CA SER A 402 -40.40 19.07 37.88
C SER A 402 -40.96 20.46 37.58
N LYS A 403 -42.14 20.72 38.15
CA LYS A 403 -42.88 21.98 38.10
C LYS A 403 -42.28 22.96 39.12
N ARG A 404 -42.25 24.26 38.82
CA ARG A 404 -42.20 25.34 39.82
C ARG A 404 -43.47 26.21 39.68
N PRO A 405 -44.10 26.67 40.79
CA PRO A 405 -45.34 27.45 40.77
C PRO A 405 -45.10 28.98 40.67
N PRO A 406 -46.14 29.79 40.41
CA PRO A 406 -46.03 31.17 39.93
C PRO A 406 -46.19 32.25 41.01
N GLY A 407 -45.64 33.43 40.73
CA GLY A 407 -45.84 34.70 41.46
C GLY A 407 -44.51 35.49 41.54
N ALA A 408 -44.40 36.81 41.38
CA ALA A 408 -45.34 37.89 41.08
C ALA A 408 -44.51 39.03 40.43
N TRP A 409 -45.15 39.86 39.60
CA TRP A 409 -44.55 41.00 38.93
C TRP A 409 -44.38 42.20 39.87
N THR A 410 -43.27 42.93 39.75
CA THR A 410 -43.26 44.38 39.99
C THR A 410 -42.40 45.09 38.95
N THR A 411 -42.97 46.17 38.43
CA THR A 411 -42.51 47.08 37.38
C THR A 411 -41.54 48.14 37.91
N ARG A 412 -40.52 48.52 37.11
CA ARG A 412 -40.03 49.92 37.06
C ARG A 412 -39.37 50.21 35.71
N THR A 413 -39.75 51.37 35.18
CA THR A 413 -39.49 51.98 33.87
C THR A 413 -38.07 52.60 33.73
N PRO A 414 -37.66 53.03 32.52
CA PRO A 414 -36.25 53.14 32.09
C PRO A 414 -35.60 54.52 32.34
N GLY A 415 -34.28 54.53 32.52
CA GLY A 415 -33.48 55.74 32.65
C GLY A 415 -32.12 55.66 31.96
N ASN A 416 -31.98 56.43 30.88
CA ASN A 416 -30.81 57.12 30.29
C ASN A 416 -29.41 56.46 30.25
N LYS A 417 -28.91 56.33 29.01
CA LYS A 417 -27.48 56.22 28.63
C LYS A 417 -26.66 57.40 29.17
N PRO A 418 -25.35 57.18 29.38
CA PRO A 418 -24.39 57.94 28.58
C PRO A 418 -23.30 57.07 27.92
N THR A 419 -22.87 57.54 26.75
CA THR A 419 -21.76 57.11 25.90
C THR A 419 -20.36 57.33 26.48
N LYS A 420 -19.38 56.61 25.89
CA LYS A 420 -17.90 56.73 25.88
C LYS A 420 -17.23 55.55 26.61
N SER A 421 -16.14 54.93 26.16
CA SER A 421 -15.12 55.28 25.15
C SER A 421 -14.42 54.02 24.63
N VAL A 422 -14.04 54.06 23.35
CA VAL A 422 -13.17 53.09 22.68
C VAL A 422 -11.75 53.18 23.27
N LYS A 423 -11.18 52.06 23.74
CA LYS A 423 -9.76 51.96 24.09
C LYS A 423 -8.94 51.43 22.89
N PRO A 424 -7.77 52.03 22.58
CA PRO A 424 -7.01 51.74 21.36
C PRO A 424 -6.11 50.51 21.46
N LYS A 425 -5.84 49.89 20.29
CA LYS A 425 -4.86 48.82 20.06
C LYS A 425 -3.45 49.25 20.50
N PRO A 426 -2.65 48.36 21.13
CA PRO A 426 -1.25 48.64 21.41
C PRO A 426 -0.38 48.42 20.16
N THR A 427 0.33 49.47 19.75
CA THR A 427 1.42 49.49 18.78
C THR A 427 2.70 48.89 19.39
N ARG A 428 3.28 47.89 18.73
CA ARG A 428 4.63 47.36 19.05
C ARG A 428 5.70 48.27 18.44
N LYS A 429 6.52 48.91 19.29
CA LYS A 429 7.79 49.55 18.92
C LYS A 429 8.91 48.49 18.80
N PRO A 430 9.95 48.74 17.97
CA PRO A 430 11.02 47.79 17.68
C PRO A 430 12.10 47.77 18.77
N THR A 431 12.47 46.57 19.23
CA THR A 431 13.58 46.36 20.17
C THR A 431 14.92 46.22 19.45
N LYS A 432 15.90 47.01 19.91
CA LYS A 432 17.31 47.06 19.47
C LYS A 432 18.05 45.73 19.76
N LYS A 433 18.94 45.35 18.82
CA LYS A 433 19.94 44.28 18.99
C LYS A 433 21.05 44.71 19.98
N PRO A 434 21.56 43.81 20.83
CA PRO A 434 22.86 43.99 21.48
C PRO A 434 23.99 43.48 20.59
N ALA A 435 25.04 44.29 20.45
CA ALA A 435 26.34 43.87 19.94
C ALA A 435 27.13 43.18 21.06
N VAL A 436 27.82 42.08 20.76
CA VAL A 436 28.86 41.52 21.63
C VAL A 436 30.10 41.19 20.79
N THR A 437 31.21 41.58 21.39
CA THR A 437 32.55 41.84 20.88
C THR A 437 33.36 40.56 20.64
N LYS A 438 34.27 40.62 19.65
CA LYS A 438 35.30 39.62 19.39
C LYS A 438 36.30 39.54 20.54
N THR A 439 36.71 38.32 20.91
CA THR A 439 38.04 38.10 21.49
C THR A 439 38.56 36.70 21.14
N THR A 440 39.77 36.71 20.59
CA THR A 440 40.61 35.58 20.18
C THR A 440 41.27 34.87 21.35
N LYS A 441 41.35 33.53 21.32
CA LYS A 441 42.57 32.75 21.64
C LYS A 441 42.45 31.27 21.20
N LYS A 442 43.56 30.77 20.64
CA LYS A 442 43.88 29.42 20.13
C LYS A 442 43.68 28.28 21.16
N PRO A 443 43.56 27.01 20.72
CA PRO A 443 44.74 26.11 20.75
C PRO A 443 44.96 25.19 19.52
N THR A 444 46.24 25.08 19.20
CA THR A 444 47.07 23.95 18.69
C THR A 444 46.57 22.85 17.72
N THR A 445 47.44 22.70 16.72
CA THR A 445 47.56 21.75 15.61
C THR A 445 47.87 20.28 15.97
N LYS A 446 47.37 19.34 15.16
CA LYS A 446 48.16 18.22 14.62
C LYS A 446 47.83 17.98 13.14
N LYS A 447 48.90 17.90 12.34
CA LYS A 447 48.92 17.81 10.87
C LYS A 447 48.62 16.38 10.38
N THR A 448 47.95 16.25 9.24
CA THR A 448 48.28 15.20 8.26
C THR A 448 48.03 15.72 6.85
N LYS A 449 49.00 15.49 5.96
CA LYS A 449 49.19 16.16 4.66
C LYS A 449 48.23 15.63 3.57
N GLN A 450 47.67 16.55 2.79
CA GLN A 450 47.14 16.30 1.44
C GLN A 450 48.25 16.42 0.39
N THR A 451 48.30 15.48 -0.55
CA THR A 451 49.05 15.60 -1.81
C THR A 451 48.10 15.95 -2.95
N LYS A 452 48.48 16.98 -3.71
CA LYS A 452 47.74 17.60 -4.82
C LYS A 452 47.81 16.74 -6.09
N LYS A 453 46.69 16.66 -6.82
CA LYS A 453 46.65 16.35 -8.27
C LYS A 453 47.04 17.58 -9.11
N PRO A 454 47.72 17.41 -10.25
CA PRO A 454 47.68 18.37 -11.35
C PRO A 454 46.80 17.90 -12.53
N LYS A 455 46.34 18.89 -13.28
CA LYS A 455 45.39 18.87 -14.39
C LYS A 455 45.99 18.31 -15.69
N LEU A 456 45.12 17.70 -16.51
CA LEU A 456 45.35 17.31 -17.90
C LEU A 456 45.33 18.53 -18.85
N GLN A 457 46.26 18.58 -19.79
CA GLN A 457 46.13 19.30 -21.07
C GLN A 457 46.40 18.34 -22.24
N LYS A 458 45.61 18.51 -23.31
CA LYS A 458 45.60 17.73 -24.56
C LYS A 458 46.78 18.09 -25.47
N ALA A 459 47.26 17.12 -26.26
CA ALA A 459 47.64 17.32 -27.67
C ALA A 459 47.75 15.98 -28.44
N GLN A 460 47.17 15.96 -29.64
CA GLN A 460 47.26 14.91 -30.66
C GLN A 460 48.63 14.90 -31.37
N LYS A 461 49.11 13.73 -31.84
CA LYS A 461 49.44 13.44 -33.28
C LYS A 461 50.24 12.14 -33.49
N THR A 462 49.61 11.19 -34.18
CA THR A 462 50.05 10.39 -35.36
C THR A 462 51.41 9.66 -35.50
N LYS A 463 51.30 8.49 -36.17
CA LYS A 463 52.30 7.66 -36.94
C LYS A 463 53.12 6.68 -36.08
N LYS A 464 53.43 5.43 -36.49
CA LYS A 464 53.42 4.74 -37.80
C LYS A 464 53.55 3.22 -37.53
N TYR A 465 52.93 2.39 -38.38
CA TYR A 465 53.17 0.94 -38.51
C TYR A 465 54.31 0.67 -39.53
N LYS A 466 55.13 -0.35 -39.24
CA LYS A 466 55.94 -1.27 -40.09
C LYS A 466 56.93 -1.95 -39.14
N THR A 467 56.98 -3.27 -39.00
CA THR A 467 57.38 -4.39 -39.90
C THR A 467 56.87 -5.69 -39.23
N GLN A 468 56.53 -6.80 -39.88
CA GLN A 468 57.03 -7.46 -41.10
C GLN A 468 55.86 -8.24 -41.72
#